data_AF-A0A1Q8ZA47-F1
#
_entry.id   AF-A0A1Q8ZA47-F1
#
_cell.length_a   1.000
_cell.length_b   1.000
_cell.length_c   1.000
_cell.angle_alpha   90.00
_cell.angle_beta   90.00
_cell.angle_gamma   90.00
#
_symmetry.space_group_name_H-M   'P 1'
#
loop_
_entity.id
_entity.type
_entity.pdbx_description
1 polymer ?
#
loop_
_entity_poly.entity_id
_entity_poly.type
_entity_poly.pdbx_seq_one_letter_code
_entity_poly.pdbx_strand_id
1 'polypeptide(L)'
;MHVSKPASNKSFASLETQGWYRPTFSSEHGVYVMLLIAYLTGIAAAQGFNGATLLALVCAFLGFQAEHPIALQIKQRKTLKLRFLIWGGIYGGIALVIALYLYLQAPIVGWLYAGAIAALIIDAIAVFYRQQRSILNEGMTFAAVCLSAPFAYIATTGTLSLSIIGLWLLNTLFFSSAIFTLKFRKLKSHPVQPGAIYHLIATLIVIALYKFNVLPLFVVLAFAIALIRYGVILWQREWFCETAIHNVAIIETTAAILFAAVVCYGQLALYYY
;
A
#
# COMPACT_ATOMS: atom_id res chain seq x y z
N MET A 1 41.07 20.75 6.17
CA MET A 1 39.90 21.61 6.46
C MET A 1 38.74 21.18 5.58
N HIS A 2 37.80 20.41 6.13
CA HIS A 2 36.59 19.98 5.40
C HIS A 2 35.54 21.09 5.49
N VAL A 3 35.31 21.79 4.39
CA VAL A 3 34.22 22.76 4.27
C VAL A 3 32.91 21.97 4.20
N SER A 4 32.13 22.01 5.27
CA SER A 4 30.79 21.47 5.33
C SER A 4 29.88 22.28 4.39
N LYS A 5 29.37 21.63 3.34
CA LYS A 5 28.30 22.22 2.51
C LYS A 5 27.04 22.39 3.37
N PRO A 6 26.42 23.57 3.44
CA PRO A 6 25.15 23.75 4.12
C PRO A 6 24.08 22.89 3.44
N ALA A 7 23.34 22.12 4.24
CA ALA A 7 22.22 21.32 3.77
C ALA A 7 21.19 22.24 3.10
N SER A 8 20.94 21.96 1.81
CA SER A 8 19.93 22.64 0.99
C SER A 8 18.54 22.50 1.61
N ASN A 9 18.10 23.51 2.34
CA ASN A 9 16.78 23.64 2.95
C ASN A 9 15.72 24.09 1.91
N LYS A 10 15.78 23.54 0.68
CA LYS A 10 15.00 24.03 -0.49
C LYS A 10 13.58 23.45 -0.64
N SER A 11 13.06 22.66 0.31
CA SER A 11 11.79 21.95 0.11
C SER A 11 10.54 22.64 0.67
N PHE A 12 10.65 23.59 1.60
CA PHE A 12 9.46 24.12 2.30
C PHE A 12 9.00 25.50 1.83
N ALA A 13 9.90 26.33 1.28
CA ALA A 13 9.57 27.68 0.83
C ALA A 13 8.68 27.72 -0.44
N SER A 14 8.66 26.65 -1.25
CA SER A 14 7.88 26.60 -2.49
C SER A 14 6.40 26.24 -2.33
N LEU A 15 5.95 25.94 -1.11
CA LEU A 15 4.54 25.59 -0.84
C LEU A 15 3.66 26.79 -0.52
N GLU A 16 4.22 27.94 -0.16
CA GLU A 16 3.44 29.13 0.24
C GLU A 16 2.89 29.95 -0.92
N THR A 17 3.42 29.80 -2.14
CA THR A 17 2.96 30.55 -3.33
C THR A 17 2.04 29.74 -4.25
N GLN A 18 1.69 28.50 -3.89
CA GLN A 18 0.79 27.70 -4.71
C GLN A 18 -0.68 28.03 -4.40
N GLY A 19 -1.39 28.59 -5.39
CA GLY A 19 -2.80 28.92 -5.29
C GLY A 19 -3.68 27.73 -4.87
N TRP A 20 -4.76 28.02 -4.15
CA TRP A 20 -5.70 27.03 -3.60
C TRP A 20 -6.31 26.10 -4.67
N TYR A 21 -6.42 26.56 -5.91
CA TYR A 21 -6.94 25.84 -7.06
C TYR A 21 -6.02 24.72 -7.57
N ARG A 22 -4.76 24.63 -7.10
CA ARG A 22 -3.85 23.56 -7.51
C ARG A 22 -4.10 22.29 -6.68
N PRO A 23 -4.42 21.16 -7.31
CA PRO A 23 -4.65 19.91 -6.60
C PRO A 23 -3.43 19.49 -5.80
N THR A 24 -3.70 18.83 -4.66
CA THR A 24 -2.68 18.31 -3.77
C THR A 24 -2.66 16.80 -3.92
N PHE A 25 -1.78 16.29 -4.79
CA PHE A 25 -1.63 14.85 -5.00
C PHE A 25 -0.48 14.30 -4.16
N SER A 26 -0.65 13.07 -3.68
CA SER A 26 0.50 12.33 -3.15
C SER A 26 1.52 12.10 -4.27
N SER A 27 2.81 12.15 -3.94
CA SER A 27 3.90 11.87 -4.90
C SER A 27 4.42 10.43 -4.78
N GLU A 28 3.75 9.60 -4.00
CA GLU A 28 4.20 8.25 -3.65
C GLU A 28 3.83 7.24 -4.74
N HIS A 29 4.63 7.23 -5.81
CA HIS A 29 4.43 6.32 -6.95
C HIS A 29 4.31 4.84 -6.54
N GLY A 30 5.11 4.40 -5.55
CA GLY A 30 5.07 3.03 -5.06
C GLY A 30 3.70 2.62 -4.52
N VAL A 31 3.01 3.52 -3.81
CA VAL A 31 1.68 3.21 -3.24
C VAL A 31 0.62 3.08 -4.32
N TYR A 32 0.73 3.81 -5.44
CA TYR A 32 -0.16 3.62 -6.58
C TYR A 32 0.02 2.26 -7.24
N VAL A 33 1.26 1.80 -7.39
CA VAL A 33 1.56 0.46 -7.89
C VAL A 33 0.98 -0.60 -6.95
N MET A 34 1.14 -0.41 -5.63
CA MET A 34 0.55 -1.29 -4.61
C MET A 34 -0.97 -1.37 -4.69
N LEU A 35 -1.64 -0.21 -4.74
CA LEU A 35 -3.09 -0.10 -4.82
C LEU A 35 -3.62 -0.80 -6.07
N LEU A 36 -2.99 -0.54 -7.23
CA LEU A 36 -3.41 -1.14 -8.49
C LEU A 36 -3.21 -2.66 -8.48
N ILE A 37 -2.08 -3.15 -7.99
CA ILE A 37 -1.80 -4.59 -7.94
C ILE A 37 -2.72 -5.31 -6.97
N ALA A 38 -2.89 -4.79 -5.75
CA ALA A 38 -3.81 -5.39 -4.78
C ALA A 38 -5.24 -5.42 -5.36
N TYR A 39 -5.71 -4.32 -5.94
CA TYR A 39 -7.00 -4.27 -6.66
C TYR A 39 -7.11 -5.32 -7.78
N LEU A 40 -6.10 -5.46 -8.64
CA LEU A 40 -6.08 -6.45 -9.72
C LEU A 40 -6.14 -7.89 -9.20
N THR A 41 -5.42 -8.20 -8.10
CA THR A 41 -5.52 -9.53 -7.48
C THR A 41 -6.91 -9.80 -6.92
N GLY A 42 -7.59 -8.77 -6.40
CA GLY A 42 -8.99 -8.84 -5.96
C GLY A 42 -9.96 -9.08 -7.10
N ILE A 43 -9.80 -8.40 -8.24
CA ILE A 43 -10.58 -8.65 -9.46
C ILE A 43 -10.39 -10.10 -9.94
N ALA A 44 -9.14 -10.56 -10.00
CA ALA A 44 -8.83 -11.91 -10.43
C ALA A 44 -9.51 -12.95 -9.53
N ALA A 45 -9.50 -12.75 -8.21
CA ALA A 45 -10.23 -13.59 -7.28
C ALA A 45 -11.76 -13.51 -7.46
N ALA A 46 -12.28 -12.36 -7.87
CA ALA A 46 -13.71 -12.15 -8.09
C ALA A 46 -14.24 -12.79 -9.38
N GLN A 47 -13.33 -13.17 -10.30
CA GLN A 47 -13.65 -13.75 -11.61
C GLN A 47 -14.63 -12.92 -12.44
N GLY A 48 -14.61 -11.59 -12.24
CA GLY A 48 -15.57 -10.70 -12.86
C GLY A 48 -15.19 -9.23 -12.72
N PHE A 49 -15.79 -8.41 -13.57
CA PHE A 49 -15.61 -6.97 -13.56
C PHE A 49 -16.94 -6.29 -13.89
N ASN A 50 -17.38 -5.38 -13.03
CA ASN A 50 -18.59 -4.60 -13.23
C ASN A 50 -18.38 -3.13 -12.80
N GLY A 51 -19.43 -2.31 -12.90
CA GLY A 51 -19.37 -0.90 -12.52
C GLY A 51 -19.02 -0.67 -11.04
N ALA A 52 -19.48 -1.56 -10.14
CA ALA A 52 -19.15 -1.49 -8.73
C ALA A 52 -17.66 -1.79 -8.47
N THR A 53 -17.07 -2.71 -9.23
CA THR A 53 -15.62 -2.99 -9.21
C THR A 53 -14.82 -1.71 -9.54
N LEU A 54 -15.18 -1.02 -10.62
CA LEU A 54 -14.53 0.25 -11.00
C LEU A 54 -14.73 1.35 -9.94
N LEU A 55 -15.95 1.48 -9.40
CA LEU A 55 -16.23 2.43 -8.34
C LEU A 55 -15.41 2.13 -7.08
N ALA A 56 -15.17 0.87 -6.75
CA ALA A 56 -14.30 0.49 -5.64
C ALA A 56 -12.86 0.97 -5.84
N LEU A 57 -12.32 0.88 -7.07
CA LEU A 57 -11.00 1.44 -7.40
C LEU A 57 -10.96 2.96 -7.21
N VAL A 58 -11.94 3.67 -7.77
CA VAL A 58 -12.03 5.13 -7.67
C VAL A 58 -12.17 5.56 -6.21
N CYS A 59 -13.00 4.86 -5.43
CA CYS A 59 -13.19 5.10 -4.00
C CYS A 59 -11.89 4.88 -3.21
N ALA A 60 -11.21 3.75 -3.41
CA ALA A 60 -9.94 3.46 -2.75
C ALA A 60 -8.86 4.49 -3.10
N PHE A 61 -8.75 4.85 -4.39
CA PHE A 61 -7.81 5.86 -4.86
C PHE A 61 -8.09 7.23 -4.24
N LEU A 62 -9.33 7.71 -4.27
CA LEU A 62 -9.69 9.01 -3.69
C LEU A 62 -9.57 9.02 -2.17
N GLY A 63 -9.92 7.93 -1.48
CA GLY A 63 -9.70 7.76 -0.05
C GLY A 63 -8.21 7.89 0.30
N PHE A 64 -7.33 7.26 -0.49
CA PHE A 64 -5.89 7.43 -0.34
C PHE A 64 -5.42 8.86 -0.67
N GLN A 65 -5.95 9.50 -1.72
CA GLN A 65 -5.60 10.89 -2.03
C GLN A 65 -6.06 11.86 -0.95
N ALA A 66 -7.13 11.57 -0.22
CA ALA A 66 -7.61 12.38 0.89
C ALA A 66 -6.66 12.35 2.09
N GLU A 67 -5.97 11.23 2.34
CA GLU A 67 -5.02 11.07 3.44
C GLU A 67 -3.87 12.09 3.34
N HIS A 68 -3.30 12.30 2.16
CA HIS A 68 -2.17 13.21 1.97
C HIS A 68 -2.40 14.67 2.43
N PRO A 69 -3.42 15.42 1.94
CA PRO A 69 -3.70 16.77 2.40
C PRO A 69 -4.12 16.80 3.88
N ILE A 70 -4.81 15.77 4.39
CA ILE A 70 -5.14 15.66 5.82
C ILE A 70 -3.85 15.56 6.65
N ALA A 71 -2.93 14.67 6.29
CA ALA A 71 -1.64 14.50 6.95
C ALA A 71 -0.80 15.79 6.89
N LEU A 72 -0.81 16.51 5.76
CA LEU A 72 -0.14 17.82 5.65
C LEU A 72 -0.76 18.87 6.57
N GLN A 73 -2.09 18.90 6.69
CA GLN A 73 -2.79 19.81 7.59
C GLN A 73 -2.48 19.49 9.06
N ILE A 74 -2.42 18.21 9.45
CA ILE A 74 -2.04 17.78 10.80
C ILE A 74 -0.59 18.17 11.11
N LYS A 75 0.33 18.02 10.16
CA LYS A 75 1.72 18.47 10.30
C LYS A 75 1.82 19.98 10.49
N GLN A 76 0.98 20.74 9.79
CA GLN A 76 0.94 22.20 9.81
C GLN A 76 -0.13 22.78 10.76
N ARG A 77 -0.49 22.03 11.81
CA ARG A 77 -1.58 22.34 12.76
C ARG A 77 -1.58 23.74 13.40
N LYS A 78 -0.49 24.50 13.32
CA LYS A 78 -0.43 25.89 13.79
C LYS A 78 -1.20 26.86 12.87
N THR A 79 -1.39 26.51 11.61
CA THR A 79 -2.12 27.32 10.63
C THR A 79 -3.07 26.46 9.81
N LEU A 80 -4.31 26.91 9.66
CA LEU A 80 -5.28 26.25 8.79
C LEU A 80 -5.01 26.65 7.35
N LYS A 81 -4.53 25.71 6.53
CA LYS A 81 -4.34 25.93 5.10
C LYS A 81 -5.57 25.48 4.35
N LEU A 82 -6.36 26.46 3.90
CA LEU A 82 -7.61 26.22 3.19
C LEU A 82 -7.46 25.23 2.03
N ARG A 83 -6.34 25.27 1.30
CA ARG A 83 -6.02 24.32 0.23
C ARG A 83 -6.11 22.86 0.69
N PHE A 84 -5.56 22.51 1.85
CA PHE A 84 -5.57 21.14 2.33
C PHE A 84 -6.97 20.70 2.76
N LEU A 85 -7.75 21.60 3.35
CA LEU A 85 -9.14 21.35 3.71
C LEU A 85 -10.02 21.15 2.47
N ILE A 86 -9.87 22.00 1.45
CA ILE A 86 -10.64 21.90 0.20
C ILE A 86 -10.33 20.58 -0.50
N TRP A 87 -9.06 20.27 -0.78
CA TRP A 87 -8.72 19.06 -1.53
C TRP A 87 -8.93 17.78 -0.71
N GLY A 88 -8.64 17.79 0.59
CA GLY A 88 -8.99 16.68 1.48
C GLY A 88 -10.50 16.46 1.55
N GLY A 89 -11.29 17.54 1.58
CA GLY A 89 -12.75 17.50 1.54
C GLY A 89 -13.31 17.02 0.20
N ILE A 90 -12.75 17.44 -0.93
CA ILE A 90 -13.17 16.99 -2.27
C ILE A 90 -12.90 15.48 -2.42
N TYR A 91 -11.67 15.04 -2.16
CA TYR A 91 -11.31 13.63 -2.31
C TYR A 91 -12.08 12.75 -1.32
N GLY A 92 -12.11 13.15 -0.05
CA GLY A 92 -12.82 12.43 1.01
C GLY A 92 -14.34 12.42 0.79
N GLY A 93 -14.92 13.53 0.34
CA GLY A 93 -16.36 13.65 0.08
C GLY A 93 -16.82 12.79 -1.09
N ILE A 94 -16.09 12.81 -2.22
CA ILE A 94 -16.40 11.93 -3.36
C ILE A 94 -16.22 10.46 -2.95
N ALA A 95 -15.13 10.13 -2.27
CA ALA A 95 -14.92 8.77 -1.76
C ALA A 95 -16.06 8.33 -0.83
N LEU A 96 -16.54 9.20 0.07
CA LEU A 96 -17.64 8.91 0.98
C LEU A 96 -18.96 8.66 0.24
N VAL A 97 -19.28 9.45 -0.79
CA VAL A 97 -20.49 9.25 -1.60
C VAL A 97 -20.44 7.90 -2.32
N ILE A 98 -19.30 7.55 -2.93
CA ILE A 98 -19.11 6.25 -3.58
C ILE A 98 -19.17 5.11 -2.55
N ALA A 99 -18.53 5.29 -1.40
CA ALA A 99 -18.53 4.31 -0.32
C ALA A 99 -19.94 4.03 0.20
N LEU A 100 -20.75 5.07 0.39
CA LEU A 100 -22.15 4.96 0.79
C LEU A 100 -22.97 4.24 -0.28
N TYR A 101 -22.79 4.59 -1.55
CA TYR A 101 -23.46 3.88 -2.65
C TYR A 101 -23.11 2.38 -2.66
N LEU A 102 -21.83 2.03 -2.56
CA LEU A 102 -21.39 0.63 -2.50
C LEU A 102 -21.86 -0.09 -1.24
N TYR A 103 -21.98 0.60 -0.11
CA TYR A 103 -22.52 0.04 1.13
C TYR A 103 -24.00 -0.34 1.00
N LEU A 104 -24.79 0.48 0.32
CA LEU A 104 -26.20 0.18 0.07
C LEU A 104 -26.38 -1.04 -0.85
N GLN A 105 -25.40 -1.33 -1.72
CA GLN A 105 -25.42 -2.51 -2.58
C GLN A 105 -24.94 -3.78 -1.85
N ALA A 106 -23.87 -3.67 -1.06
CA ALA A 106 -23.26 -4.78 -0.34
C ALA A 106 -22.83 -4.34 1.07
N PRO A 107 -23.71 -4.37 2.08
CA PRO A 107 -23.42 -3.84 3.43
C PRO A 107 -22.17 -4.45 4.09
N ILE A 108 -21.77 -5.65 3.65
CA ILE A 108 -20.55 -6.31 4.11
C ILE A 108 -19.28 -5.52 3.76
N VAL A 109 -19.29 -4.54 2.86
CA VAL A 109 -18.13 -3.61 2.69
C VAL A 109 -17.88 -2.74 3.93
N GLY A 110 -18.84 -2.62 4.85
CA GLY A 110 -18.73 -1.77 6.03
C GLY A 110 -17.53 -2.09 6.93
N TRP A 111 -17.13 -3.36 7.04
CA TRP A 111 -15.94 -3.73 7.85
C TRP A 111 -14.63 -3.26 7.19
N LEU A 112 -14.58 -3.21 5.84
CA LEU A 112 -13.43 -2.64 5.12
C LEU A 112 -13.31 -1.16 5.41
N TYR A 113 -14.44 -0.45 5.45
CA TYR A 113 -14.45 0.98 5.77
C TYR A 113 -14.02 1.22 7.21
N ALA A 114 -14.48 0.40 8.16
CA ALA A 114 -14.01 0.45 9.54
C ALA A 114 -12.49 0.23 9.62
N GLY A 115 -11.95 -0.75 8.89
CA GLY A 115 -10.51 -1.00 8.81
C GLY A 115 -9.72 0.17 8.21
N ALA A 116 -10.20 0.74 7.10
CA ALA A 116 -9.57 1.89 6.44
C ALA A 116 -9.60 3.15 7.31
N ILE A 117 -10.73 3.42 7.99
CA ILE A 117 -10.87 4.54 8.93
C ILE A 117 -9.95 4.34 10.13
N ALA A 118 -9.88 3.13 10.69
CA ALA A 118 -8.97 2.82 11.79
C ALA A 118 -7.51 3.05 11.38
N ALA A 119 -7.10 2.59 10.20
CA ALA A 119 -5.76 2.83 9.68
C ALA A 119 -5.48 4.32 9.46
N LEU A 120 -6.44 5.09 8.94
CA LEU A 120 -6.31 6.55 8.77
C LEU A 120 -6.16 7.27 10.11
N ILE A 121 -6.92 6.86 11.14
CA ILE A 121 -6.80 7.42 12.50
C ILE A 121 -5.41 7.12 13.08
N ILE A 122 -4.94 5.87 12.95
CA ILE A 122 -3.63 5.48 13.45
C ILE A 122 -2.51 6.25 12.72
N ASP A 123 -2.59 6.39 11.40
CA ASP A 123 -1.62 7.19 10.65
C ASP A 123 -1.69 8.67 11.03
N ALA A 124 -2.88 9.24 11.19
CA ALA A 124 -3.05 10.62 11.66
C ALA A 124 -2.42 10.85 13.04
N ILE A 125 -2.57 9.89 13.96
CA ILE A 125 -1.92 9.90 15.29
C ILE A 125 -0.39 9.80 15.11
N ALA A 126 0.10 8.88 14.28
CA ALA A 126 1.53 8.75 14.01
C ALA A 126 2.12 10.01 13.38
N VAL A 127 1.39 10.68 12.50
CA VAL A 127 1.75 11.99 11.93
C VAL A 127 1.81 13.06 13.02
N PHE A 128 0.83 13.09 13.91
CA PHE A 128 0.77 14.05 15.01
C PHE A 128 2.00 13.95 15.95
N TYR A 129 2.39 12.72 16.29
CA TYR A 129 3.57 12.40 17.12
C TYR A 129 4.89 12.29 16.33
N ARG A 130 4.89 12.56 15.01
CA ARG A 130 6.07 12.48 14.12
C ARG A 130 6.71 11.09 14.02
N GLN A 131 5.92 10.04 14.22
CA GLN A 131 6.31 8.63 14.13
C GLN A 131 5.91 7.96 12.80
N GLN A 132 5.49 8.74 11.80
CA GLN A 132 5.00 8.24 10.51
C GLN A 132 5.99 7.28 9.80
N ARG A 133 7.30 7.41 10.05
CA ARG A 133 8.36 6.58 9.44
C ARG A 133 8.75 5.34 10.26
N SER A 134 7.93 4.96 11.24
CA SER A 134 8.12 3.70 11.97
C SER A 134 7.76 2.51 11.07
N ILE A 135 8.40 1.36 11.31
CA ILE A 135 8.12 0.12 10.54
C ILE A 135 6.65 -0.29 10.70
N LEU A 136 6.12 -0.18 11.92
CA LEU A 136 4.73 -0.54 12.21
C LEU A 136 3.75 0.38 11.48
N ASN A 137 3.98 1.69 11.48
CA ASN A 137 3.09 2.62 10.77
C ASN A 137 3.13 2.40 9.25
N GLU A 138 4.32 2.28 8.66
CA GLU A 138 4.46 1.97 7.23
C GLU A 138 3.76 0.65 6.87
N GLY A 139 3.88 -0.38 7.73
CA GLY A 139 3.19 -1.66 7.55
C GLY A 139 1.66 -1.56 7.64
N MET A 140 1.13 -0.75 8.56
CA MET A 140 -0.32 -0.51 8.68
C MET A 140 -0.86 0.26 7.46
N THR A 141 -0.14 1.28 6.98
CA THR A 141 -0.51 1.99 5.74
C THR A 141 -0.56 1.02 4.57
N PHE A 142 0.42 0.12 4.44
CA PHE A 142 0.45 -0.87 3.38
C PHE A 142 -0.69 -1.89 3.51
N ALA A 143 -1.00 -2.34 4.72
CA ALA A 143 -2.15 -3.21 4.98
C ALA A 143 -3.47 -2.53 4.58
N ALA A 144 -3.63 -1.24 4.88
CA ALA A 144 -4.81 -0.46 4.52
C ALA A 144 -4.94 -0.30 3.00
N VAL A 145 -3.86 0.00 2.29
CA VAL A 145 -3.85 0.07 0.81
C VAL A 145 -4.20 -1.30 0.21
N CYS A 146 -3.71 -2.38 0.81
CA CYS A 146 -4.01 -3.74 0.36
C CYS A 146 -5.48 -4.15 0.59
N LEU A 147 -6.27 -3.42 1.40
CA LEU A 147 -7.72 -3.64 1.50
C LEU A 147 -8.44 -3.40 0.16
N SER A 148 -7.78 -2.78 -0.82
CA SER A 148 -8.27 -2.71 -2.20
C SER A 148 -8.54 -4.09 -2.83
N ALA A 149 -7.80 -5.14 -2.45
CA ALA A 149 -8.06 -6.51 -2.92
C ALA A 149 -9.44 -7.04 -2.45
N PRO A 150 -9.74 -7.12 -1.14
CA PRO A 150 -11.07 -7.51 -0.69
C PRO A 150 -12.15 -6.51 -1.09
N PHE A 151 -11.83 -5.22 -1.22
CA PHE A 151 -12.82 -4.25 -1.66
C PHE A 151 -13.29 -4.51 -3.10
N ALA A 152 -12.35 -4.78 -4.02
CA ALA A 152 -12.70 -5.17 -5.39
C ALA A 152 -13.55 -6.44 -5.44
N TYR A 153 -13.15 -7.46 -4.67
CA TYR A 153 -13.85 -8.73 -4.62
C TYR A 153 -15.28 -8.59 -4.09
N ILE A 154 -15.46 -7.91 -2.95
CA ILE A 154 -16.77 -7.74 -2.33
C ILE A 154 -17.65 -6.84 -3.19
N ALA A 155 -17.12 -5.75 -3.76
CA ALA A 155 -17.88 -4.88 -4.65
C ALA A 155 -18.36 -5.62 -5.91
N THR A 156 -17.61 -6.62 -6.37
CA THR A 156 -17.96 -7.42 -7.55
C THR A 156 -18.97 -8.53 -7.23
N THR A 157 -18.74 -9.27 -6.14
CA THR A 157 -19.48 -10.51 -5.82
C THR A 157 -20.58 -10.33 -4.78
N GLY A 158 -20.54 -9.26 -3.97
CA GLY A 158 -21.39 -9.07 -2.81
C GLY A 158 -21.11 -10.02 -1.64
N THR A 159 -20.06 -10.84 -1.71
CA THR A 159 -19.75 -11.88 -0.71
C THR A 159 -18.39 -11.69 -0.05
N LEU A 160 -18.20 -12.27 1.13
CA LEU A 160 -16.90 -12.37 1.80
C LEU A 160 -16.51 -13.84 1.91
N SER A 161 -15.32 -14.17 1.43
CA SER A 161 -14.72 -15.50 1.54
C SER A 161 -13.53 -15.48 2.50
N LEU A 162 -13.16 -16.64 3.06
CA LEU A 162 -11.91 -16.72 3.84
C LEU A 162 -10.68 -16.52 2.94
N SER A 163 -10.75 -16.96 1.68
CA SER A 163 -9.66 -16.82 0.71
C SER A 163 -9.33 -15.36 0.40
N ILE A 164 -10.32 -14.45 0.38
CA ILE A 164 -10.03 -13.03 0.13
C ILE A 164 -9.34 -12.35 1.30
N ILE A 165 -9.61 -12.79 2.54
CA ILE A 165 -8.87 -12.35 3.73
C ILE A 165 -7.42 -12.86 3.65
N GLY A 166 -7.24 -14.12 3.24
CA GLY A 166 -5.91 -14.67 2.95
C GLY A 166 -5.17 -13.88 1.87
N LEU A 167 -5.87 -13.48 0.80
CA LEU A 167 -5.28 -12.70 -0.30
C LEU A 167 -4.90 -11.29 0.13
N TRP A 168 -5.71 -10.65 0.96
CA TRP A 168 -5.37 -9.38 1.61
C TRP A 168 -4.10 -9.50 2.45
N LEU A 169 -4.01 -10.55 3.26
CA LEU A 169 -2.83 -10.80 4.10
C LEU A 169 -1.58 -11.06 3.25
N LEU A 170 -1.70 -11.87 2.19
CA LEU A 170 -0.60 -12.14 1.25
C LEU A 170 -0.08 -10.86 0.57
N ASN A 171 -0.98 -10.02 0.05
CA ASN A 171 -0.63 -8.71 -0.53
C ASN A 171 0.10 -7.85 0.52
N THR A 172 -0.45 -7.78 1.73
CA THR A 172 0.13 -7.00 2.84
C THR A 172 1.54 -7.47 3.18
N LEU A 173 1.77 -8.79 3.26
CA LEU A 173 3.08 -9.37 3.53
C LEU A 173 4.06 -9.11 2.38
N PHE A 174 3.61 -9.29 1.14
CA PHE A 174 4.45 -9.03 -0.03
C PHE A 174 4.94 -7.58 -0.08
N PHE A 175 4.04 -6.61 0.09
CA PHE A 175 4.41 -5.20 0.01
C PHE A 175 5.15 -4.68 1.25
N SER A 176 4.78 -5.16 2.45
CA SER A 176 5.49 -4.78 3.68
C SER A 176 6.93 -5.28 3.73
N SER A 177 7.28 -6.32 2.97
CA SER A 177 8.68 -6.72 2.85
C SER A 177 9.61 -5.65 2.23
N ALA A 178 9.07 -4.74 1.40
CA ALA A 178 9.83 -3.62 0.82
C ALA A 178 10.23 -2.56 1.86
N ILE A 179 9.54 -2.49 3.01
CA ILE A 179 9.90 -1.58 4.11
C ILE A 179 11.35 -1.83 4.56
N PHE A 180 11.74 -3.10 4.65
CA PHE A 180 13.06 -3.50 5.14
C PHE A 180 14.16 -3.22 4.11
N THR A 181 13.91 -3.49 2.82
CA THR A 181 14.87 -3.21 1.74
C THR A 181 15.11 -1.71 1.60
N LEU A 182 14.05 -0.90 1.64
CA LEU A 182 14.15 0.56 1.55
C LEU A 182 14.84 1.19 2.77
N LYS A 183 14.69 0.61 3.97
CA LYS A 183 15.40 1.08 5.16
C LYS A 183 16.90 0.77 5.13
N PHE A 184 17.33 -0.35 4.54
CA PHE A 184 18.76 -0.63 4.31
C PHE A 184 19.45 0.45 3.47
N ARG A 185 18.75 0.96 2.46
CA ARG A 185 19.29 2.01 1.61
C ARG A 185 19.48 3.34 2.34
N LYS A 186 18.55 3.72 3.20
CA LYS A 186 18.62 4.98 3.95
C LYS A 186 19.74 4.98 5.00
N LEU A 187 20.04 3.81 5.57
CA LEU A 187 21.01 3.64 6.64
C LEU A 187 21.92 2.46 6.28
N LYS A 188 23.09 2.74 5.67
CA LYS A 188 24.04 1.70 5.20
C LYS A 188 24.42 0.71 6.32
N SER A 189 24.46 1.15 7.57
CA SER A 189 24.74 0.35 8.76
C SER A 189 23.53 -0.34 9.41
N HIS A 190 22.33 -0.25 8.80
CA HIS A 190 21.14 -0.84 9.41
C HIS A 190 21.31 -2.36 9.56
N PRO A 191 20.96 -2.93 10.72
CA PRO A 191 21.02 -4.37 10.96
C PRO A 191 20.13 -5.13 9.97
N VAL A 192 20.63 -6.26 9.46
CA VAL A 192 19.88 -7.14 8.55
C VAL A 192 18.82 -7.96 9.30
N GLN A 193 19.03 -8.19 10.61
CA GLN A 193 18.19 -9.08 11.43
C GLN A 193 16.69 -8.77 11.37
N PRO A 194 16.21 -7.51 11.48
CA PRO A 194 14.77 -7.22 11.43
C PRO A 194 14.12 -7.66 10.12
N GLY A 195 14.82 -7.49 8.99
CA GLY A 195 14.34 -7.95 7.70
C GLY A 195 14.30 -9.47 7.62
N ALA A 196 15.34 -10.17 8.10
CA ALA A 196 15.37 -11.62 8.10
C ALA A 196 14.26 -12.23 8.98
N ILE A 197 14.06 -11.68 10.18
CA ILE A 197 12.98 -12.08 11.11
C ILE A 197 11.63 -11.88 10.45
N TYR A 198 11.41 -10.72 9.82
CA TYR A 198 10.17 -10.44 9.10
C TYR A 198 9.88 -11.48 8.01
N HIS A 199 10.86 -11.77 7.13
CA HIS A 199 10.66 -12.71 6.03
C HIS A 199 10.44 -14.14 6.54
N LEU A 200 11.09 -14.54 7.63
CA LEU A 200 10.86 -15.83 8.28
C LEU A 200 9.40 -15.93 8.78
N ILE A 201 8.94 -14.94 9.55
CA ILE A 201 7.57 -14.90 10.08
C ILE A 201 6.55 -14.87 8.94
N ALA A 202 6.76 -14.01 7.93
CA ALA A 202 5.89 -13.91 6.78
C ALA A 202 5.79 -15.23 6.01
N THR A 203 6.93 -15.93 5.84
CA THR A 203 6.95 -17.25 5.19
C THR A 203 6.13 -18.28 5.99
N LEU A 204 6.25 -18.30 7.32
CA LEU A 204 5.45 -19.19 8.17
C LEU A 204 3.94 -18.89 8.05
N ILE A 205 3.56 -17.62 8.01
CA ILE A 205 2.17 -17.21 7.80
C ILE A 205 1.66 -17.69 6.43
N VAL A 206 2.45 -17.51 5.37
CA VAL A 206 2.08 -17.94 4.00
C VAL A 206 1.95 -19.47 3.91
N ILE A 207 2.84 -20.22 4.57
CA ILE A 207 2.73 -21.69 4.68
C ILE A 207 1.43 -22.06 5.41
N ALA A 208 1.07 -21.36 6.49
CA ALA A 208 -0.16 -21.60 7.22
C ALA A 208 -1.39 -21.35 6.33
N LEU A 209 -1.42 -20.26 5.55
CA LEU A 209 -2.50 -19.97 4.59
C LEU A 209 -2.74 -21.12 3.60
N TYR A 210 -1.66 -21.77 3.14
CA TYR A 210 -1.78 -22.96 2.29
C TYR A 210 -2.26 -24.19 3.08
N LYS A 211 -1.65 -24.49 4.23
CA LYS A 211 -1.96 -25.68 5.03
C LYS A 211 -3.40 -25.71 5.53
N PHE A 212 -3.99 -24.55 5.80
CA PHE A 212 -5.40 -24.41 6.19
C PHE A 212 -6.36 -24.26 5.00
N ASN A 213 -5.90 -24.50 3.76
CA ASN A 213 -6.68 -24.36 2.54
C ASN A 213 -7.32 -22.97 2.35
N VAL A 214 -6.70 -21.92 2.91
CA VAL A 214 -7.16 -20.54 2.75
C VAL A 214 -6.78 -20.02 1.35
N LEU A 215 -5.59 -20.37 0.88
CA LEU A 215 -5.09 -20.02 -0.45
C LEU A 215 -4.53 -21.25 -1.18
N PRO A 216 -4.70 -21.33 -2.51
CA PRO A 216 -4.11 -22.41 -3.30
C PRO A 216 -2.58 -22.28 -3.38
N LEU A 217 -1.92 -23.40 -3.70
CA LEU A 217 -0.46 -23.48 -3.79
C LEU A 217 0.13 -22.41 -4.71
N PHE A 218 -0.42 -22.25 -5.92
CA PHE A 218 0.11 -21.29 -6.89
C PHE A 218 0.06 -19.83 -6.38
N VAL A 219 -0.98 -19.47 -5.63
CA VAL A 219 -1.10 -18.11 -5.08
C VAL A 219 -0.10 -17.88 -3.96
N VAL A 220 0.10 -18.85 -3.05
CA VAL A 220 1.10 -18.70 -1.98
C VAL A 220 2.53 -18.70 -2.52
N LEU A 221 2.81 -19.42 -3.61
CA LEU A 221 4.11 -19.43 -4.27
C LEU A 221 4.51 -18.05 -4.82
N ALA A 222 3.56 -17.15 -5.07
CA ALA A 222 3.86 -15.77 -5.46
C ALA A 222 4.73 -15.04 -4.41
N PHE A 223 4.64 -15.43 -3.13
CA PHE A 223 5.48 -14.86 -2.07
C PHE A 223 6.98 -15.17 -2.26
N ALA A 224 7.33 -16.23 -3.00
CA ALA A 224 8.73 -16.54 -3.32
C ALA A 224 9.42 -15.38 -4.05
N ILE A 225 8.69 -14.54 -4.78
CA ILE A 225 9.22 -13.35 -5.45
C ILE A 225 9.77 -12.34 -4.43
N ALA A 226 9.09 -12.17 -3.28
CA ALA A 226 9.60 -11.31 -2.20
C ALA A 226 10.89 -11.88 -1.60
N LEU A 227 10.97 -13.20 -1.41
CA LEU A 227 12.17 -13.87 -0.89
C LEU A 227 13.35 -13.77 -1.85
N ILE A 228 13.13 -14.01 -3.14
CA ILE A 228 14.16 -13.86 -4.18
C ILE A 228 14.63 -12.41 -4.25
N ARG A 229 13.69 -11.44 -4.29
CA ARG A 229 14.02 -10.01 -4.28
C ARG A 229 14.89 -9.67 -3.06
N TYR A 230 14.49 -10.11 -1.87
CA TYR A 230 15.22 -9.85 -0.64
C TYR A 230 16.62 -10.47 -0.67
N GLY A 231 16.74 -11.72 -1.11
CA GLY A 231 18.04 -12.41 -1.28
C GLY A 231 18.97 -11.71 -2.25
N VAL A 232 18.46 -11.29 -3.42
CA VAL A 232 19.23 -10.53 -4.42
C VAL A 232 19.71 -9.19 -3.86
N ILE A 233 18.86 -8.48 -3.13
CA ILE A 233 19.22 -7.20 -2.48
C ILE A 233 20.28 -7.41 -1.40
N LEU A 234 20.20 -8.49 -0.62
CA LEU A 234 21.23 -8.82 0.37
C LEU A 234 22.56 -9.19 -0.28
N TRP A 235 22.54 -9.95 -1.37
CA TRP A 235 23.74 -10.29 -2.13
C TRP A 235 24.37 -9.02 -2.73
N GLN A 236 23.58 -8.18 -3.39
CA GLN A 236 24.06 -6.96 -4.03
C GLN A 236 23.86 -5.71 -3.16
N ARG A 237 24.06 -5.83 -1.85
CA ARG A 237 23.73 -4.78 -0.87
C ARG A 237 24.44 -3.46 -1.16
N GLU A 238 25.73 -3.50 -1.48
CA GLU A 238 26.52 -2.28 -1.73
C GLU A 238 25.98 -1.52 -2.95
N TRP A 239 25.78 -2.24 -4.05
CA TRP A 239 25.17 -1.69 -5.27
C TRP A 239 23.78 -1.11 -5.00
N PHE A 240 22.93 -1.85 -4.26
CA PHE A 240 21.57 -1.41 -3.96
C PHE A 240 21.53 -0.11 -3.13
N CYS A 241 22.48 0.07 -2.22
CA CYS A 241 22.60 1.28 -1.42
C CYS A 241 23.03 2.51 -2.25
N GLU A 242 23.84 2.31 -3.29
CA GLU A 242 24.51 3.39 -4.03
C GLU A 242 23.86 3.70 -5.39
N THR A 243 23.08 2.76 -5.94
CA THR A 243 22.41 2.90 -7.23
C THR A 243 21.36 4.03 -7.25
N ALA A 244 21.01 4.51 -8.44
CA ALA A 244 20.01 5.57 -8.62
C ALA A 244 18.62 5.15 -8.11
N ILE A 245 17.81 6.11 -7.63
CA ILE A 245 16.44 5.82 -7.11
C ILE A 245 15.57 5.14 -8.18
N HIS A 246 15.76 5.52 -9.45
CA HIS A 246 15.09 4.91 -10.58
C HIS A 246 15.29 3.39 -10.65
N ASN A 247 16.52 2.89 -10.47
CA ASN A 247 16.83 1.46 -10.56
C ASN A 247 16.15 0.66 -9.44
N VAL A 248 16.10 1.24 -8.22
CA VAL A 248 15.36 0.63 -7.11
C VAL A 248 13.87 0.59 -7.41
N ALA A 249 13.31 1.68 -7.96
CA ALA A 249 11.91 1.70 -8.37
C ALA A 249 11.59 0.65 -9.45
N ILE A 250 12.50 0.42 -10.41
CA ILE A 250 12.33 -0.65 -11.40
C ILE A 250 12.27 -2.01 -10.70
N ILE A 251 13.23 -2.34 -9.82
CA ILE A 251 13.27 -3.63 -9.12
C ILE A 251 11.97 -3.87 -8.34
N GLU A 252 11.54 -2.88 -7.56
CA GLU A 252 10.34 -2.97 -6.73
C GLU A 252 9.08 -3.14 -7.58
N THR A 253 8.95 -2.36 -8.66
CA THR A 253 7.80 -2.44 -9.58
C THR A 253 7.79 -3.75 -10.37
N THR A 254 8.93 -4.22 -10.88
CA THR A 254 9.03 -5.50 -11.59
C THR A 254 8.67 -6.66 -10.67
N ALA A 255 9.17 -6.69 -9.43
CA ALA A 255 8.80 -7.70 -8.45
C ALA A 255 7.29 -7.69 -8.17
N ALA A 256 6.70 -6.49 -8.04
CA ALA A 256 5.28 -6.35 -7.81
C ALA A 256 4.43 -6.84 -9.00
N ILE A 257 4.83 -6.52 -10.24
CA ILE A 257 4.16 -7.00 -11.46
C ILE A 257 4.25 -8.53 -11.56
N LEU A 258 5.43 -9.12 -11.31
CA LEU A 258 5.59 -10.58 -11.30
C LEU A 258 4.71 -11.22 -10.23
N PHE A 259 4.64 -10.63 -9.04
CA PHE A 259 3.75 -11.09 -7.97
C PHE A 259 2.29 -11.07 -8.42
N ALA A 260 1.83 -9.96 -8.99
CA ALA A 260 0.49 -9.82 -9.52
C ALA A 260 0.20 -10.88 -10.59
N ALA A 261 1.12 -11.09 -11.53
CA ALA A 261 0.97 -12.07 -12.61
C ALA A 261 0.78 -13.50 -12.07
N VAL A 262 1.63 -13.92 -11.11
CA VAL A 262 1.53 -15.26 -10.50
C VAL A 262 0.24 -15.41 -9.71
N VAL A 263 -0.15 -14.40 -8.92
CA VAL A 263 -1.41 -14.43 -8.15
C VAL A 263 -2.61 -14.49 -9.09
N CYS A 264 -2.70 -13.60 -10.07
CA CYS A 264 -3.80 -13.57 -11.03
C CYS A 264 -3.89 -14.89 -11.82
N TYR A 265 -2.75 -15.43 -12.28
CA TYR A 265 -2.72 -16.73 -12.92
C TYR A 265 -3.21 -17.84 -11.98
N GLY A 266 -2.76 -17.86 -10.72
CA GLY A 266 -3.19 -18.84 -9.73
C GLY A 266 -4.68 -18.76 -9.41
N GLN A 267 -5.28 -17.56 -9.37
CA GLN A 267 -6.72 -17.39 -9.19
C GLN A 267 -7.51 -17.85 -10.42
N LEU A 268 -7.05 -17.51 -11.62
CA LEU A 268 -7.70 -17.89 -12.88
C LEU A 268 -7.57 -19.40 -13.16
N ALA A 269 -6.44 -20.02 -12.84
CA ALA A 269 -6.23 -21.44 -13.06
C ALA A 269 -7.21 -22.29 -12.25
N LEU A 270 -7.52 -21.90 -11.01
CA LEU A 270 -8.54 -22.57 -10.19
C LEU A 270 -9.96 -22.52 -10.77
N TYR A 271 -10.24 -21.61 -11.69
CA TYR A 271 -11.57 -21.54 -12.31
C TYR A 271 -11.77 -22.65 -13.36
N TYR A 272 -10.69 -23.10 -13.99
CA TYR A 272 -10.75 -24.07 -15.09
C TYR A 272 -10.58 -25.53 -14.64
N TYR A 273 -10.24 -25.78 -13.37
CA TYR A 273 -10.04 -27.11 -12.80
C TYR A 273 -10.92 -27.33 -11.57
#